data_AF-A0A7V8WLF4-F1
#
_entry.id   AF-A0A7V8WLF4-F1
#
_cell.length_a   1.000
_cell.length_b   1.000
_cell.length_c   1.000
_cell.angle_alpha   90.00
_cell.angle_beta   90.00
_cell.angle_gamma   90.00
#
_symmetry.space_group_name_H-M   'P 1'
#
loop_
_entity.id
_entity.type
_entity.pdbx_description
1 polymer ?
#
loop_
_entity_poly.entity_id
_entity_poly.type
_entity_poly.pdbx_seq_one_letter_code
_entity_poly.pdbx_strand_id
1 'polypeptide(L)' 'MRKVIVVEWMSLDGVVQAPGAPDEDTTGDFEHGGWHLRYVDDISRTWVVQNLIQAGASFSAAGPMRASRVTGRTLLKRSR' A
#
# COMPACT_ATOMS: atom_id res chain seq x y z
N MET A 1 4.22 -32.96 -9.01
CA MET A 1 4.07 -32.27 -7.71
C MET A 1 3.40 -30.93 -7.93
N ARG A 2 2.48 -30.49 -7.05
CA ARG A 2 1.85 -29.17 -7.13
C ARG A 2 2.74 -28.12 -6.47
N LYS A 3 2.67 -26.87 -6.94
CA LYS A 3 3.40 -25.73 -6.36
C LYS A 3 2.58 -25.11 -5.22
N VAL A 4 3.25 -24.71 -4.15
CA VAL A 4 2.72 -23.81 -3.12
C VAL A 4 3.38 -22.46 -3.37
N ILE A 5 2.58 -21.40 -3.51
CA ILE A 5 3.06 -20.04 -3.75
C ILE A 5 2.61 -19.21 -2.54
N VAL A 6 3.56 -18.48 -1.95
CA VAL A 6 3.32 -17.59 -0.80
C VAL A 6 3.60 -16.16 -1.25
N VAL A 7 2.73 -15.24 -0.88
CA VAL A 7 2.96 -13.80 -1.03
C VAL A 7 2.93 -13.21 0.38
N GLU A 8 4.07 -12.68 0.82
CA GLU A 8 4.25 -12.14 2.16
C GLU A 8 4.71 -10.69 2.13
N TRP A 9 4.46 -10.00 3.24
CA TRP A 9 4.91 -8.65 3.50
C TRP A 9 5.77 -8.70 4.74
N MET A 10 6.99 -8.18 4.63
CA MET A 10 7.97 -8.21 5.70
C MET A 10 8.66 -6.86 5.80
N SER A 11 8.83 -6.36 7.03
CA SER A 11 9.65 -5.19 7.31
C SER A 11 11.16 -5.52 7.20
N LEU A 12 12.02 -4.50 7.20
CA LEU A 12 13.47 -4.73 7.11
C LEU A 12 14.04 -5.48 8.33
N ASP A 13 13.41 -5.32 9.48
CA ASP A 13 13.73 -5.97 10.76
C ASP A 13 13.00 -7.30 10.98
N GLY A 14 12.23 -7.78 9.98
CA GLY A 14 11.71 -9.16 9.96
C GLY A 14 10.29 -9.35 10.51
N VAL A 15 9.51 -8.28 10.72
CA VAL A 15 8.11 -8.37 11.12
C VAL A 15 7.25 -8.77 9.93
N VAL A 16 6.45 -9.83 10.08
CA VAL A 16 5.49 -10.28 9.06
C VAL A 16 4.08 -9.85 9.49
N GLN A 17 3.49 -8.93 8.73
CA GLN A 17 2.19 -8.34 9.03
C GLN A 17 1.45 -7.97 7.75
N ALA A 18 0.13 -7.80 7.82
CA ALA A 18 -0.61 -7.16 6.74
C ALA A 18 -0.02 -5.74 6.44
N PRO A 19 -0.14 -5.25 5.19
CA PRO A 19 0.54 -4.02 4.76
C PRO A 19 -0.33 -2.75 4.84
N GLY A 20 -1.62 -2.89 5.12
CA GLY A 20 -2.68 -2.03 4.59
C GLY A 20 -3.47 -1.23 5.62
N ALA A 21 -4.02 -1.89 6.64
CA ALA A 21 -4.99 -1.23 7.51
C ALA A 21 -4.28 -0.47 8.65
N PRO A 22 -4.69 0.77 8.96
CA PRO A 22 -4.03 1.58 9.99
C PRO A 22 -4.18 1.01 11.40
N ASP A 23 -5.17 0.14 11.61
CA ASP A 23 -5.52 -0.54 12.87
C ASP A 23 -5.12 -2.02 12.89
N GLU A 24 -4.15 -2.41 12.05
CA GLU A 24 -3.52 -3.74 12.15
C GLU A 24 -2.92 -4.00 13.54
N ASP A 25 -2.78 -5.28 13.88
CA ASP A 25 -2.23 -5.73 15.15
C ASP A 25 -0.87 -5.08 15.45
N THR A 26 -0.74 -4.49 16.63
CA THR A 26 0.46 -3.81 17.12
C THR A 26 1.18 -4.57 18.24
N THR A 27 0.78 -5.82 18.51
CA THR A 27 1.48 -6.66 19.48
C THR A 27 2.90 -6.97 19.01
N GLY A 28 3.85 -7.08 19.95
CA GLY A 28 5.26 -7.37 19.62
C GLY A 28 6.08 -6.16 19.14
N ASP A 29 5.74 -4.97 19.64
CA ASP A 29 6.49 -3.71 19.46
C ASP A 29 6.52 -3.13 18.03
N PHE A 30 5.71 -3.66 17.11
CA PHE A 30 5.54 -3.08 15.77
C PHE A 30 4.30 -2.17 15.71
N GLU A 31 4.49 -0.87 15.92
CA GLU A 31 3.39 0.10 16.05
C GLU A 31 2.92 0.70 14.70
N HIS A 32 3.32 0.10 13.57
CA HIS A 32 3.18 0.71 12.25
C HIS A 32 2.04 0.06 11.43
N GLY A 33 0.80 0.15 11.90
CA GLY A 33 -0.36 -0.24 11.10
C GLY A 33 -0.40 0.49 9.74
N GLY A 34 -0.64 -0.26 8.65
CA GLY A 34 -0.67 0.29 7.30
C GLY A 34 0.68 0.85 6.83
N TRP A 35 1.78 0.37 7.41
CA TRP A 35 3.15 0.82 7.16
C TRP A 35 3.49 0.88 5.67
N HIS A 36 3.08 -0.11 4.89
CA HIS A 36 3.48 -0.24 3.50
C HIS A 36 2.75 0.77 2.58
N LEU A 37 1.50 1.16 2.88
CA LEU A 37 0.75 2.09 2.01
C LEU A 37 1.42 3.45 1.80
N ARG A 38 2.29 3.87 2.73
CA ARG A 38 3.06 5.12 2.63
C ARG A 38 4.18 5.06 1.58
N TYR A 39 4.57 3.85 1.16
CA TYR A 39 5.68 3.58 0.26
C TYR A 39 5.23 3.02 -1.09
N VAL A 40 3.92 2.98 -1.36
CA VAL A 40 3.38 2.51 -2.63
C VAL A 40 3.55 3.58 -3.71
N ASP A 41 4.49 3.35 -4.61
CA ASP A 41 4.67 4.02 -5.88
C ASP A 41 4.20 3.13 -7.06
N ASP A 42 4.33 3.61 -8.30
CA ASP A 42 3.89 2.86 -9.48
C ASP A 42 4.68 1.56 -9.70
N ILE A 43 5.97 1.54 -9.34
CA ILE A 43 6.83 0.37 -9.52
C ILE A 43 6.43 -0.72 -8.52
N SER A 44 6.41 -0.39 -7.23
CA SER A 44 5.96 -1.28 -6.16
C SER A 44 4.54 -1.79 -6.40
N ARG A 45 3.60 -0.92 -6.80
CA ARG A 45 2.24 -1.34 -7.17
C ARG A 45 2.23 -2.37 -8.29
N THR A 46 3.04 -2.17 -9.32
CA THR A 46 3.13 -3.11 -10.45
C THR A 46 3.62 -4.48 -9.98
N TRP A 47 4.67 -4.51 -9.15
CA TRP A 47 5.21 -5.75 -8.58
C TRP A 47 4.19 -6.50 -7.71
N VAL A 48 3.47 -5.78 -6.85
CA VAL A 48 2.45 -6.36 -5.97
C VAL A 48 1.36 -7.04 -6.78
N VAL A 49 0.83 -6.34 -7.79
CA VAL A 49 -0.23 -6.89 -8.66
C VAL A 49 0.28 -8.11 -9.43
N GLN A 50 1.49 -8.05 -9.98
CA GLN A 50 2.07 -9.18 -10.73
C GLN A 50 2.25 -10.41 -9.85
N ASN A 51 2.80 -10.26 -8.64
CA ASN A 51 3.00 -11.37 -7.71
C ASN A 51 1.67 -12.02 -7.29
N LEU A 52 0.64 -11.21 -7.02
CA LEU A 52 -0.68 -11.72 -6.64
C LEU A 52 -1.36 -12.46 -7.79
N ILE A 53 -1.31 -11.92 -9.02
CA ILE A 53 -1.84 -12.60 -10.21
C ILE A 53 -1.13 -13.93 -10.45
N GLN A 54 0.20 -13.96 -10.33
CA GLN A 54 0.98 -15.19 -10.49
C GLN A 54 0.63 -16.24 -9.43
N ALA A 55 0.25 -15.81 -8.23
CA ALA A 55 -0.25 -16.69 -7.16
C ALA A 55 -1.72 -17.10 -7.34
N GLY A 56 -2.44 -16.54 -8.32
CA GLY A 56 -3.90 -16.72 -8.46
C GLY A 56 -4.71 -16.02 -7.37
N ALA A 57 -4.12 -15.04 -6.68
CA ALA A 57 -4.74 -14.27 -5.62
C ALA A 57 -5.43 -13.00 -6.15
N SER A 58 -6.45 -12.54 -5.43
CA SER A 58 -7.15 -11.26 -5.69
C SER A 58 -6.83 -10.27 -4.57
N PHE A 59 -6.58 -9.00 -4.93
CA PHE A 59 -6.28 -7.92 -3.98
C PHE A 59 -7.41 -6.90 -3.96
N SER A 60 -7.89 -6.54 -2.76
CA SER A 60 -8.81 -5.42 -2.56
C SER A 60 -8.10 -4.34 -1.76
N ALA A 61 -7.84 -3.19 -2.38
CA ALA A 61 -7.35 -2.02 -1.65
C ALA A 61 -8.54 -1.43 -0.87
N ALA A 62 -8.56 -1.60 0.45
CA ALA A 62 -9.59 -1.01 1.29
C ALA A 62 -9.33 0.49 1.49
N GLY A 63 -10.32 1.32 1.15
CA GLY A 63 -10.45 2.71 1.61
C GLY A 63 -9.98 3.80 0.63
N PRO A 64 -10.67 4.96 0.60
CA PRO A 64 -10.26 6.08 -0.25
C PRO A 64 -8.90 6.61 0.21
N MET A 65 -7.92 6.57 -0.69
CA MET A 65 -6.68 7.33 -0.55
C MET A 65 -7.06 8.80 -0.46
N ARG A 66 -7.04 9.38 0.74
CA ARG A 66 -7.44 10.77 0.96
C ARG A 66 -6.40 11.65 0.27
N ALA A 67 -6.68 12.04 -0.97
CA ALA A 67 -5.92 13.07 -1.66
C ALA A 67 -5.96 14.31 -0.78
N SER A 68 -4.83 14.65 -0.16
CA SER A 68 -4.71 15.90 0.58
C SER A 68 -4.95 17.02 -0.43
N ARG A 69 -6.11 17.66 -0.33
CA ARG A 69 -6.54 18.73 -1.23
C ARG A 69 -5.62 19.91 -1.00
N VAL A 70 -4.55 20.00 -1.79
CA VAL A 70 -3.78 21.25 -1.92
C VAL A 70 -4.74 22.29 -2.48
N THR A 71 -5.31 23.08 -1.59
CA THR A 71 -6.19 24.19 -1.94
C THR A 71 -5.31 25.37 -2.32
N GLY A 72 -4.66 25.26 -3.49
CA GLY A 72 -3.93 26.35 -4.12
C GLY A 72 -4.91 27.18 -4.94
N ARG A 73 -5.28 28.35 -4.43
CA ARG A 73 -6.15 29.35 -5.06
C ARG A 73 -5.89 29.48 -6.57
N THR A 74 -6.96 29.33 -7.34
CA THR A 74 -7.10 29.85 -8.70
C THR A 74 -6.69 31.33 -8.74
N LEU A 75 -5.60 31.64 -9.42
CA LEU A 75 -5.30 33.00 -9.87
C LEU A 75 -5.52 33.06 -11.38
N LEU A 76 -6.77 33.32 -11.74
CA LEU A 76 -7.19 33.73 -13.07
C LEU A 76 -6.58 35.13 -13.32
N LYS A 77 -5.47 35.22 -14.04
CA LYS A 77 -5.05 36.49 -14.65
C LYS A 77 -5.50 36.51 -16.11
N ARG A 78 -6.70 37.07 -16.31
CA ARG A 78 -7.02 37.81 -17.54
C ARG A 78 -6.16 39.06 -17.56
N SER A 79 -5.46 39.33 -18.66
CA SER A 79 -5.03 40.68 -19.05
C SER A 79 -4.43 40.67 -20.45
N ARG A 80 -5.25 41.14 -21.40
CA ARG A 80 -4.95 41.77 -22.70
C ARG A 80 -4.10 41.01 -23.71
#